data_AF-A0A2T4MWD7-F1
#
_entry.id   AF-A0A2T4MWD7-F1
#
_cell.length_a   1.000
_cell.length_b   1.000
_cell.length_c   1.000
_cell.angle_alpha   90.00
_cell.angle_beta   90.00
_cell.angle_gamma   90.00
#
_symmetry.space_group_name_H-M   'P 1'
#
loop_
_entity.id
_entity.type
_entity.pdbx_description
1 polymer ?
#
loop_
_entity_poly.entity_id
_entity_poly.type
_entity_poly.pdbx_seq_one_letter_code
_entity_poly.pdbx_strand_id
1 'polypeptide(L)'
;MKLSTKQIRLHKLAILLCDGAEVKSERIMAELECSAPTFTRTLREFKEEYGAEVAYKKASQSYVLINKGVIISQDIEQMKQRLLENKKENNNVVNIAKPQKKSISVSIDFKLSKQLNKVAMELNATRSEIIEVLIRNFGSKEQLSKIFEDAA
;
A
#
# COMPACT_ATOMS: atom_id res chain seq x y z
N MET A 1 -4.73 -12.19 -8.45
CA MET A 1 -4.76 -10.85 -9.12
C MET A 1 -5.06 -9.83 -8.04
N LYS A 2 -4.18 -8.83 -7.85
CA LYS A 2 -4.35 -7.85 -6.78
C LYS A 2 -5.53 -6.91 -7.09
N LEU A 3 -6.50 -6.81 -6.18
CA LEU A 3 -7.58 -5.82 -6.29
C LEU A 3 -7.02 -4.41 -6.12
N SER A 4 -7.48 -3.48 -6.95
CA SER A 4 -7.23 -2.06 -6.74
C SER A 4 -7.99 -1.54 -5.52
N THR A 5 -7.52 -0.44 -4.92
CA THR A 5 -8.20 0.21 -3.78
C THR A 5 -9.64 0.61 -4.12
N LYS A 6 -9.90 0.98 -5.39
CA LYS A 6 -11.26 1.23 -5.89
C LYS A 6 -12.12 -0.03 -5.80
N GLN A 7 -11.65 -1.14 -6.37
CA GLN A 7 -12.39 -2.40 -6.40
C GLN A 7 -12.66 -2.93 -4.99
N ILE A 8 -11.69 -2.82 -4.07
CA ILE A 8 -11.87 -3.21 -2.67
C ILE A 8 -13.04 -2.47 -2.03
N ARG A 9 -13.12 -1.13 -2.21
CA ARG A 9 -14.21 -0.32 -1.66
C ARG A 9 -15.56 -0.66 -2.27
N LEU A 10 -15.62 -0.85 -3.60
CA LEU A 10 -16.86 -1.22 -4.27
C LEU A 10 -17.37 -2.59 -3.84
N HIS A 11 -16.48 -3.59 -3.71
CA HIS A 11 -16.84 -4.91 -3.23
C HIS A 11 -17.32 -4.88 -1.77
N LYS A 12 -16.64 -4.14 -0.88
CA LYS A 12 -17.08 -3.93 0.50
C LYS A 12 -18.47 -3.27 0.56
N LEU A 13 -18.69 -2.23 -0.25
CA LEU A 13 -19.98 -1.52 -0.32
C LEU A 13 -21.11 -2.43 -0.80
N ALA A 14 -20.87 -3.22 -1.85
CA ALA A 14 -21.83 -4.19 -2.38
C ALA A 14 -22.22 -5.21 -1.31
N ILE A 15 -21.24 -5.78 -0.61
CA ILE A 15 -21.48 -6.77 0.45
C ILE A 15 -22.32 -6.19 1.59
N LEU A 16 -22.07 -4.94 1.98
CA LEU A 16 -22.81 -4.28 3.06
C LEU A 16 -24.27 -3.97 2.68
N LEU A 17 -24.50 -3.52 1.45
CA LEU A 17 -25.81 -3.00 1.03
C LEU A 17 -26.71 -4.08 0.40
N CYS A 18 -26.15 -5.13 -0.21
CA CYS A 18 -26.94 -6.18 -0.87
C CYS A 18 -27.69 -7.12 0.08
N ASP A 19 -27.39 -7.06 1.38
CA ASP A 19 -28.14 -7.75 2.44
C ASP A 19 -29.56 -7.16 2.65
N GLY A 20 -29.87 -6.03 1.98
CA GLY A 20 -31.19 -5.40 2.00
C GLY A 20 -31.49 -4.63 3.29
N ALA A 21 -30.65 -4.76 4.31
CA ALA A 21 -30.73 -4.00 5.54
C ALA A 21 -30.28 -2.55 5.35
N GLU A 22 -30.86 -1.67 6.16
CA GLU A 22 -30.45 -0.29 6.26
C GLU A 22 -29.14 -0.20 7.05
N VAL A 23 -28.12 0.46 6.47
CA VAL A 23 -26.78 0.54 7.06
C VAL A 23 -26.43 2.00 7.35
N LYS A 24 -26.08 2.32 8.60
CA LYS A 24 -25.67 3.68 9.01
C LYS A 24 -24.46 4.17 8.24
N SER A 25 -24.46 5.46 7.87
CA SER A 25 -23.38 6.13 7.14
C SER A 25 -22.02 5.94 7.82
N GLU A 26 -21.96 6.14 9.14
CA GLU A 26 -20.75 5.99 9.94
C GLU A 26 -20.16 4.57 9.85
N ARG A 27 -21.02 3.54 9.88
CA ARG A 27 -20.61 2.15 9.76
C ARG A 27 -20.02 1.86 8.38
N ILE A 28 -20.63 2.38 7.32
CA ILE A 28 -20.13 2.20 5.95
C ILE A 28 -18.77 2.89 5.81
N MET A 29 -18.64 4.15 6.24
CA MET A 29 -17.37 4.88 6.14
C MET A 29 -16.25 4.24 6.97
N ALA A 30 -16.57 3.71 8.15
CA ALA A 30 -15.61 2.96 8.96
C ALA A 30 -15.13 1.68 8.27
N GLU A 31 -16.05 0.88 7.71
CA GLU A 31 -15.70 -0.38 7.03
C GLU A 31 -14.93 -0.14 5.71
N LEU A 32 -15.24 0.94 5.00
CA LEU A 32 -14.55 1.36 3.77
C LEU A 32 -13.24 2.11 4.04
N GLU A 33 -12.97 2.51 5.28
CA GLU A 33 -11.79 3.30 5.71
C GLU A 33 -11.58 4.54 4.83
N CYS A 34 -12.64 5.30 4.55
CA CYS A 34 -12.59 6.40 3.60
C CYS A 34 -13.20 7.71 4.13
N SER A 35 -12.75 8.83 3.56
CA SER A 35 -13.28 10.16 3.87
C SER A 35 -14.63 10.39 3.20
N ALA A 36 -15.46 11.29 3.75
CA ALA A 36 -16.75 11.67 3.18
C ALA A 36 -16.73 11.97 1.65
N PRO A 37 -15.79 12.77 1.09
CA PRO A 37 -15.74 13.00 -0.36
C PRO A 37 -15.42 11.72 -1.14
N THR A 38 -14.58 10.84 -0.59
CA THR A 38 -14.26 9.54 -1.20
C THR A 38 -15.46 8.61 -1.16
N PHE A 39 -16.26 8.65 -0.10
CA PHE A 39 -17.49 7.88 0.03
C PHE A 39 -18.53 8.31 -1.01
N THR A 40 -18.78 9.61 -1.17
CA THR A 40 -19.68 10.14 -2.22
C THR A 40 -19.24 9.71 -3.62
N ARG A 41 -17.94 9.75 -3.89
CA ARG A 41 -17.38 9.26 -5.15
C ARG A 41 -17.60 7.76 -5.32
N THR A 42 -17.40 6.98 -4.25
CA THR A 42 -17.59 5.51 -4.27
C THR A 42 -19.06 5.16 -4.55
N LEU A 43 -20.03 5.91 -3.99
CA LEU A 43 -21.45 5.74 -4.30
C LEU A 43 -21.76 6.01 -5.79
N ARG A 44 -21.15 7.05 -6.36
CA ARG A 44 -21.30 7.37 -7.79
C ARG A 44 -20.73 6.25 -8.67
N GLU A 45 -19.51 5.79 -8.35
CA GLU A 45 -18.86 4.68 -9.05
C GLU A 45 -19.66 3.38 -8.91
N PHE A 46 -20.27 3.13 -7.76
CA PHE A 46 -21.14 1.97 -7.53
C PHE A 46 -22.39 1.99 -8.42
N LYS A 47 -23.00 3.18 -8.59
CA LYS A 47 -24.10 3.37 -9.54
C LYS A 47 -23.65 3.19 -11.00
N GLU A 48 -22.52 3.79 -11.38
CA GLU A 48 -21.99 3.70 -12.75
C GLU A 48 -21.60 2.27 -13.14
N GLU A 49 -20.98 1.52 -12.22
CA GLU A 49 -20.40 0.20 -12.51
C GLU A 49 -21.44 -0.93 -12.47
N TYR A 50 -22.41 -0.85 -11.55
CA TYR A 50 -23.38 -1.93 -11.33
C TYR A 50 -24.83 -1.55 -11.67
N GLY A 51 -25.10 -0.29 -12.03
CA GLY A 51 -26.47 0.22 -12.16
C GLY A 51 -27.24 0.19 -10.84
N ALA A 52 -26.54 0.08 -9.71
CA ALA A 52 -27.15 -0.03 -8.39
C ALA A 52 -27.57 1.34 -7.85
N GLU A 53 -28.73 1.41 -7.22
CA GLU A 53 -29.28 2.65 -6.67
C GLU A 53 -29.39 2.58 -5.15
N VAL A 54 -28.80 3.58 -4.48
CA VAL A 54 -28.75 3.67 -3.02
C VAL A 54 -29.45 4.95 -2.58
N ALA A 55 -30.43 4.83 -1.68
CA ALA A 55 -31.08 5.97 -1.05
C ALA A 55 -30.42 6.32 0.28
N TYR A 56 -30.34 7.61 0.57
CA TYR A 56 -29.98 8.12 1.89
C TYR A 56 -31.22 8.49 2.68
N LYS A 57 -31.40 7.89 3.86
CA LYS A 57 -32.44 8.28 4.82
C LYS A 57 -31.87 9.27 5.81
N LYS A 58 -32.29 10.53 5.69
CA LYS A 58 -31.82 11.63 6.54
C LYS A 58 -32.17 11.44 8.02
N ALA A 59 -33.33 10.84 8.33
CA ALA A 59 -33.81 10.65 9.70
C ALA A 59 -32.93 9.68 10.52
N SER A 60 -32.44 8.64 9.89
CA SER A 60 -31.61 7.59 10.49
C SER A 60 -30.14 7.66 10.09
N GLN A 61 -29.76 8.65 9.28
CA GLN A 61 -28.42 8.86 8.72
C GLN A 61 -27.83 7.59 8.11
N SER A 62 -28.64 6.91 7.31
CA SER A 62 -28.36 5.57 6.80
C SER A 62 -28.57 5.47 5.31
N TYR A 63 -28.01 4.41 4.74
CA TYR A 63 -28.14 4.06 3.35
C TYR A 63 -28.88 2.74 3.19
N VAL A 64 -29.78 2.69 2.22
CA VAL A 64 -30.52 1.50 1.85
C VAL A 64 -30.40 1.28 0.34
N LEU A 65 -30.21 0.02 -0.05
CA LEU A 65 -30.20 -0.35 -1.45
C LEU A 65 -31.62 -0.40 -1.99
N ILE A 66 -31.93 0.44 -2.97
CA ILE A 66 -33.23 0.47 -3.64
C ILE A 66 -33.23 -0.51 -4.82
N ASN A 67 -32.15 -0.49 -5.59
CA ASN A 67 -32.00 -1.33 -6.77
C ASN A 67 -30.62 -1.99 -6.77
N LYS A 68 -30.60 -3.32 -6.94
CA LYS A 68 -29.39 -4.13 -7.02
C LYS A 68 -28.70 -4.03 -8.39
N GLY A 69 -29.37 -3.50 -9.41
CA GLY A 69 -28.83 -3.39 -10.76
C GLY A 69 -28.48 -4.76 -11.33
N VAL A 70 -27.24 -4.93 -11.77
CA VAL A 70 -26.75 -6.21 -12.35
C VAL A 70 -26.13 -7.16 -11.31
N ILE A 71 -26.09 -6.78 -10.02
CA ILE A 71 -25.43 -7.59 -8.98
C ILE A 71 -26.29 -8.81 -8.65
N ILE A 72 -25.76 -10.01 -8.94
CA ILE A 72 -26.37 -11.28 -8.53
C ILE A 72 -25.71 -11.85 -7.26
N SER A 73 -26.40 -12.77 -6.58
CA SER A 73 -25.88 -13.39 -5.35
C SER A 73 -24.52 -14.08 -5.55
N GLN A 74 -24.28 -14.67 -6.73
CA GLN A 74 -22.99 -15.27 -7.08
C GLN A 74 -21.87 -14.23 -7.14
N ASP A 75 -22.14 -13.01 -7.60
CA ASP A 75 -21.15 -11.95 -7.64
C ASP A 75 -20.74 -11.54 -6.22
N ILE A 76 -21.69 -11.50 -5.28
CA ILE A 76 -21.41 -11.18 -3.87
C ILE A 76 -20.48 -12.23 -3.25
N GLU A 77 -20.71 -13.51 -3.53
CA GLU A 77 -19.83 -14.58 -3.07
C GLU A 77 -18.42 -14.46 -3.68
N GLN A 78 -18.33 -14.19 -4.99
CA GLN A 78 -17.04 -13.96 -5.65
C GLN A 78 -16.32 -12.72 -5.09
N MET A 79 -17.03 -11.64 -4.82
CA MET A 79 -16.47 -10.43 -4.20
C MET A 79 -15.91 -10.73 -2.80
N LYS A 80 -16.63 -11.52 -1.99
CA LYS A 80 -16.15 -11.97 -0.67
C LYS A 80 -14.86 -12.78 -0.77
N GLN A 81 -14.80 -13.73 -1.71
CA GLN A 81 -13.60 -14.54 -1.94
C GLN A 81 -12.41 -13.69 -2.39
N ARG A 82 -12.60 -12.80 -3.36
CA ARG A 82 -11.54 -11.89 -3.84
C ARG A 82 -11.01 -10.96 -2.74
N LEU A 83 -11.87 -10.49 -1.84
CA LEU A 83 -11.43 -9.70 -0.67
C LEU A 83 -10.61 -10.55 0.32
N LEU A 84 -10.99 -11.81 0.53
CA LEU A 84 -10.26 -12.72 1.41
C LEU A 84 -8.87 -13.07 0.84
N GLU A 85 -8.79 -13.35 -0.46
CA GLU A 85 -7.53 -13.58 -1.18
C GLU A 85 -6.62 -12.34 -1.12
N ASN A 86 -7.18 -11.14 -1.32
CA ASN A 86 -6.41 -9.90 -1.23
C ASN A 86 -5.84 -9.64 0.17
N LYS A 87 -6.58 -9.99 1.23
CA LYS A 87 -6.07 -9.92 2.61
C LYS A 87 -4.89 -10.87 2.82
N LYS A 88 -4.96 -12.10 2.28
CA LYS A 88 -3.87 -13.09 2.37
C LYS A 88 -2.62 -12.62 1.61
N GLU A 89 -2.78 -12.04 0.42
CA GLU A 89 -1.66 -11.49 -0.37
C GLU A 89 -1.04 -10.22 0.27
N ASN A 90 -1.83 -9.41 0.97
CA ASN A 90 -1.35 -8.20 1.66
C ASN A 90 -0.68 -8.49 3.02
N ASN A 91 -0.54 -9.75 3.44
CA ASN A 91 0.32 -10.11 4.58
C ASN A 91 1.81 -9.88 4.30
N ASN A 92 2.20 -9.45 3.10
CA ASN A 92 3.47 -8.80 2.85
C ASN A 92 3.46 -7.41 3.50
N VAL A 93 3.76 -7.39 4.79
CA VAL A 93 3.97 -6.20 5.62
C VAL A 93 4.84 -5.19 4.88
N VAL A 94 4.23 -4.13 4.37
CA VAL A 94 4.97 -2.95 3.93
C VAL A 94 5.44 -2.25 5.20
N ASN A 95 6.66 -2.55 5.60
CA ASN A 95 7.29 -1.96 6.77
C ASN A 95 7.67 -0.51 6.44
N ILE A 96 6.82 0.46 6.84
CA ILE A 96 7.02 1.90 6.61
C ILE A 96 7.96 2.48 7.68
N ALA A 97 9.06 1.78 7.96
CA ALA A 97 10.19 2.31 8.71
C ALA A 97 11.39 2.42 7.77
N LYS A 98 11.24 3.17 6.67
CA LYS A 98 12.40 3.49 5.82
C LYS A 98 13.26 4.50 6.59
N PRO A 99 14.54 4.20 6.86
CA PRO A 99 15.45 5.20 7.44
C PRO A 99 15.55 6.39 6.49
N GLN A 100 15.48 7.60 7.04
CA GLN A 100 15.64 8.82 6.24
C GLN A 100 17.07 8.87 5.68
N LYS A 101 17.20 8.80 4.35
CA LYS A 101 18.49 8.93 3.66
C LYS A 101 18.68 10.37 3.19
N LYS A 102 19.86 10.95 3.48
CA LYS A 102 20.29 12.24 2.92
C LYS A 102 21.23 11.99 1.76
N SER A 103 20.99 12.60 0.60
CA SER A 103 21.93 12.49 -0.52
C SER A 103 23.22 13.23 -0.21
N ILE A 104 24.35 12.57 -0.45
CA ILE A 104 25.68 13.16 -0.36
C ILE A 104 26.39 12.93 -1.70
N SER A 105 27.21 13.90 -2.11
CA SER A 105 28.10 13.76 -3.26
C SER A 105 29.50 13.47 -2.75
N VAL A 106 30.11 12.39 -3.24
CA VAL A 106 31.47 11.99 -2.87
C VAL A 106 32.27 11.77 -4.14
N SER A 107 33.44 12.38 -4.22
CA SER A 107 34.41 12.14 -5.29
C SER A 107 35.29 10.95 -4.91
N ILE A 108 35.35 9.95 -5.77
CA ILE A 108 36.21 8.77 -5.62
C ILE A 108 36.90 8.46 -6.95
N ASP A 109 38.05 7.81 -6.89
CA ASP A 109 38.79 7.40 -8.08
C ASP A 109 37.98 6.47 -8.97
N PHE A 110 38.16 6.63 -10.29
CA PHE A 110 37.45 5.82 -11.29
C PHE A 110 37.67 4.31 -11.11
N LYS A 111 38.89 3.90 -10.74
CA LYS A 111 39.22 2.50 -10.46
C LYS A 111 38.42 1.95 -9.27
N LEU A 112 38.31 2.74 -8.20
CA LEU A 112 37.57 2.38 -6.98
C LEU A 112 36.06 2.30 -7.27
N SER A 113 35.53 3.24 -8.06
CA SER A 113 34.13 3.21 -8.51
C SER A 113 33.81 1.95 -9.33
N LYS A 114 34.73 1.49 -10.18
CA LYS A 114 34.58 0.24 -10.94
C LYS A 114 34.58 -0.99 -10.03
N GLN A 115 35.44 -1.01 -9.00
CA GLN A 115 35.45 -2.09 -8.00
C GLN A 115 34.15 -2.10 -7.19
N LEU A 116 33.68 -0.94 -6.73
CA LEU A 116 32.41 -0.81 -6.01
C LEU A 116 31.24 -1.34 -6.83
N ASN A 117 31.22 -1.07 -8.14
CA ASN A 117 30.20 -1.62 -9.06
C ASN A 117 30.24 -3.14 -9.14
N LYS A 118 31.43 -3.73 -9.22
CA LYS A 118 31.60 -5.18 -9.29
C LYS A 118 31.08 -5.84 -8.01
N VAL A 119 31.46 -5.32 -6.85
CA VAL A 119 31.00 -5.82 -5.53
C VAL A 119 29.49 -5.64 -5.36
N ALA A 120 28.93 -4.52 -5.82
CA ALA A 120 27.48 -4.29 -5.84
C ALA A 120 26.72 -5.36 -6.63
N MET A 121 27.24 -5.74 -7.80
CA MET A 121 26.66 -6.80 -8.62
C MET A 121 26.77 -8.18 -7.96
N GLU A 122 27.93 -8.53 -7.41
CA GLU A 122 28.17 -9.83 -6.76
C GLU A 122 27.30 -10.03 -5.51
N LEU A 123 27.06 -8.96 -4.74
CA LEU A 123 26.27 -9.00 -3.51
C LEU A 123 24.78 -8.68 -3.71
N ASN A 124 24.33 -8.43 -4.96
CA ASN A 124 22.98 -7.93 -5.26
C ASN A 124 22.57 -6.73 -4.38
N ALA A 125 23.51 -5.83 -4.10
CA ALA A 125 23.33 -4.67 -3.24
C ALA A 125 23.54 -3.37 -4.02
N THR A 126 22.98 -2.26 -3.54
CA THR A 126 23.23 -0.95 -4.12
C THR A 126 24.57 -0.37 -3.63
N ARG A 127 25.17 0.52 -4.43
CA ARG A 127 26.41 1.23 -4.06
C ARG A 127 26.30 1.92 -2.69
N SER A 128 25.14 2.52 -2.41
CA SER A 128 24.88 3.21 -1.15
C SER A 128 24.78 2.25 0.03
N GLU A 129 24.18 1.07 -0.14
CA GLU A 129 24.13 0.04 0.90
C GLU A 129 25.53 -0.48 1.25
N ILE A 130 26.39 -0.71 0.26
CA ILE A 130 27.77 -1.12 0.51
C ILE A 130 28.53 -0.05 1.30
N ILE A 131 28.40 1.22 0.90
CA ILE A 131 29.04 2.34 1.61
C ILE A 131 28.51 2.45 3.05
N GLU A 132 27.20 2.30 3.27
CA GLU A 132 26.62 2.30 4.61
C GLU A 132 27.19 1.18 5.49
N VAL A 133 27.38 -0.02 4.95
CA VAL A 133 27.98 -1.16 5.68
C VAL A 133 29.45 -0.90 5.99
N LEU A 134 30.21 -0.37 5.02
CA LEU A 134 31.62 -0.02 5.23
C LEU A 134 31.78 1.03 6.34
N ILE A 135 30.96 2.09 6.31
CA ILE A 135 30.99 3.13 7.34
C ILE A 135 30.59 2.58 8.70
N ARG A 136 29.60 1.67 8.79
CA ARG A 136 29.22 1.06 10.08
C ARG A 136 30.33 0.20 10.67
N ASN A 137 31.09 -0.50 9.83
CA ASN A 137 32.13 -1.43 10.28
C ASN A 137 33.48 -0.76 10.57
N PHE A 138 33.79 0.32 9.85
CA PHE A 138 35.10 0.98 9.90
C PHE A 138 35.05 2.48 10.23
N GLY A 139 33.88 3.05 10.48
CA GLY A 139 33.71 4.51 10.63
C GLY A 139 34.12 5.08 12.00
N SER A 140 34.65 4.27 12.92
CA SER A 140 35.18 4.81 14.19
C SER A 140 36.55 5.44 13.98
N LYS A 141 36.82 6.54 14.70
CA LYS A 141 38.06 7.33 14.57
C LYS A 141 39.32 6.48 14.79
N GLU A 142 39.27 5.56 15.75
CA GLU A 142 40.37 4.67 16.12
C GLU A 142 40.65 3.57 15.09
N GLN A 143 39.62 3.12 14.37
CA GLN A 143 39.79 2.16 13.27
C GLN A 143 40.31 2.84 12.01
N LEU A 144 39.80 4.04 11.69
CA LEU A 144 40.28 4.81 10.56
C LEU A 144 41.74 5.23 10.73
N SER A 145 42.15 5.67 11.93
CA SER A 145 43.54 6.07 12.17
C SER A 145 44.52 4.93 11.89
N LYS A 146 44.20 3.71 12.34
CA LYS A 146 45.02 2.52 12.06
C LYS A 146 45.09 2.18 10.58
N ILE A 147 43.97 2.26 9.86
CA ILE A 147 43.93 1.99 8.42
C ILE A 147 44.73 3.03 7.63
N PHE A 148 44.73 4.30 8.05
CA PHE A 148 45.53 5.36 7.42
C PHE A 148 47.02 5.24 7.73
N GLU A 149 47.39 4.76 8.93
CA GLU A 149 48.78 4.48 9.30
C GLU A 149 49.35 3.28 8.54
N ASP A 150 48.55 2.23 8.31
CA ASP A 150 48.96 1.03 7.56
C ASP A 150 49.01 1.24 6.03
N ALA A 151 48.40 2.32 5.52
CA ALA A 151 48.33 2.63 4.09
C ALA A 151 49.33 3.71 3.61
N ALA A 152 50.13 4.28 4.53
CA ALA A 152 51.20 5.25 4.26
C ALA A 152 52.55 4.55 4.07
#